data_AF-A0A6G3X1B0-F1
#
_entry.id   AF-A0A6G3X1B0-F1
#
_cell.length_a   1.000
_cell.length_b   1.000
_cell.length_c   1.000
_cell.angle_alpha   90.00
_cell.angle_beta   90.00
_cell.angle_gamma   90.00
#
_symmetry.space_group_name_H-M   'P 1'
#
loop_
_entity.id
_entity.type
_entity.pdbx_description
1 polymer ?
#
loop_
_entity_poly.entity_id
_entity_poly.type
_entity_poly.pdbx_seq_one_letter_code
_entity_poly.pdbx_strand_id
1 'polypeptide(L)' 'EGIDAGVAALTGRIMQVPSKVSAIKIDGKRSYARVRGGEEFEIPARPVTVSSFHVYDVREAVAEDGTPVLDLVVSVVC' A
#
# COMPACT_ATOMS: atom_id res chain seq x y z
N GLU A 1 6.68 -5.63 -19.03
CA GLU A 1 7.74 -6.36 -18.28
C GLU A 1 7.82 -5.93 -16.81
N GLY A 2 7.89 -4.63 -16.49
CA GLY A 2 7.99 -4.18 -15.09
C GLY A 2 6.75 -4.46 -14.20
N ILE A 3 5.54 -4.43 -14.76
CA ILE A 3 4.30 -4.62 -13.98
C ILE A 3 4.23 -6.04 -13.39
N ASP A 4 4.45 -7.08 -14.20
CA ASP A 4 4.36 -8.47 -13.75
C ASP A 4 5.37 -8.78 -12.65
N ALA A 5 6.59 -8.24 -12.76
CA ALA A 5 7.62 -8.38 -11.74
C ALA A 5 7.22 -7.68 -10.43
N GLY A 6 6.63 -6.49 -10.51
CA GLY A 6 6.09 -5.77 -9.35
C GLY A 6 4.95 -6.52 -8.66
N VAL A 7 4.00 -7.04 -9.44
CA VAL A 7 2.89 -7.86 -8.93
C VAL A 7 3.42 -9.12 -8.23
N ALA A 8 4.39 -9.81 -8.83
CA ALA A 8 5.00 -11.00 -8.23
C ALA A 8 5.70 -10.69 -6.90
N ALA A 9 6.43 -9.57 -6.82
CA ALA A 9 7.10 -9.14 -5.59
C ALA A 9 6.13 -8.79 -4.45
N LEU A 10 4.89 -8.40 -4.79
CA LEU A 10 3.84 -8.02 -3.84
C LEU A 10 2.86 -9.16 -3.52
N THR A 11 3.05 -10.35 -4.11
CA THR A 11 2.14 -11.51 -3.93
C THR A 11 2.75 -12.56 -3.00
N GLY A 12 1.93 -13.22 -2.19
CA GLY A 12 2.37 -14.21 -1.22
C GLY A 12 2.70 -13.62 0.15
N ARG A 13 3.62 -14.24 0.89
CA ARG A 13 3.99 -13.83 2.25
C ARG A 13 4.97 -12.67 2.21
N ILE A 14 4.55 -11.51 2.71
CA ILE A 14 5.36 -10.28 2.70
C ILE A 14 5.29 -9.56 4.04
N MET A 15 6.26 -8.70 4.30
CA MET A 15 6.29 -7.80 5.46
C MET A 15 5.82 -6.42 4.99
N GLN A 16 4.73 -5.91 5.56
CA GLN A 16 4.23 -4.57 5.23
C GLN A 16 4.32 -3.62 6.42
N VAL A 17 4.75 -2.40 6.15
CA VAL A 17 4.58 -1.27 7.07
C VAL A 17 3.23 -0.63 6.74
N PRO A 18 2.23 -0.72 7.63
CA PRO A 18 0.94 -0.10 7.37
C PRO A 18 1.06 1.42 7.37
N SER A 19 0.14 2.10 6.69
CA SER A 19 0.16 3.57 6.62
C SER A 19 0.02 4.22 8.00
N LYS A 20 0.71 5.36 8.20
CA LYS A 20 0.68 6.13 9.46
C LYS A 20 -0.72 6.61 9.87
N VAL A 21 -1.65 6.67 8.91
CA VAL A 21 -3.06 7.09 9.08
C VAL A 21 -4.06 5.91 9.12
N SER A 22 -3.60 4.66 9.12
CA SER A 22 -4.47 3.48 9.24
C SER A 22 -5.14 3.40 10.62
N ALA A 23 -6.41 3.00 10.75
CA ALA A 23 -7.16 2.94 12.03
C ALA A 23 -6.62 1.96 13.10
N ILE A 24 -5.42 1.42 12.90
CA ILE A 24 -4.72 0.52 13.79
C ILE A 24 -4.39 1.27 15.09
N LYS A 25 -4.83 0.69 16.22
CA LYS A 25 -4.43 1.17 17.54
C LYS A 25 -2.99 0.72 17.80
N ILE A 26 -2.14 1.65 18.21
CA ILE A 26 -0.78 1.37 18.68
C ILE A 26 -0.73 1.92 20.12
N ASP A 27 -0.41 1.06 21.10
CA ASP A 27 -0.42 1.39 22.53
C ASP A 27 -1.72 2.02 23.04
N GLY A 28 -2.87 1.42 22.68
CA GLY A 28 -4.18 1.84 23.17
C GLY A 28 -4.73 3.14 22.59
N LYS A 29 -3.98 3.89 21.77
CA LYS A 29 -4.41 5.13 21.10
C LYS A 29 -4.54 4.91 19.58
N ARG A 30 -5.57 5.50 18.96
CA ARG A 30 -5.74 5.46 17.49
C ARG A 30 -4.60 6.25 16.84
N SER A 31 -3.91 5.66 15.86
CA SER A 31 -2.77 6.25 15.13
C SER A 31 -3.04 7.67 14.58
N TYR A 32 -4.24 7.94 14.05
CA TYR A 32 -4.61 9.26 13.51
C TYR A 32 -4.51 10.39 14.55
N ALA A 33 -4.73 10.08 15.84
CA ALA A 33 -4.69 11.06 16.91
C ALA A 33 -3.25 11.53 17.22
N ARG A 34 -2.22 10.73 16.90
CA ARG A 34 -0.80 11.08 17.16
C ARG A 34 -0.16 11.89 16.03
N VAL A 35 -0.56 11.68 14.77
CA VAL A 35 0.02 12.40 13.61
C VAL A 35 -0.25 13.91 13.69
N ARG A 36 -1.33 14.36 14.35
CA ARG A 36 -1.59 15.80 14.60
C ARG A 36 -0.76 16.42 15.72
N GLY A 37 -0.06 15.61 16.53
CA GLY A 37 0.75 16.08 17.66
C GLY A 37 2.22 16.33 17.32
N GLY A 38 2.66 16.04 16.09
CA GLY A 38 4.06 16.21 15.67
C GLY A 38 5.03 15.11 16.16
N GLU A 39 4.53 14.03 16.78
CA GLU A 39 5.36 12.88 17.16
C GLU A 39 5.63 11.99 15.94
N GLU A 40 6.89 11.91 15.53
CA GLU A 40 7.38 10.88 14.63
C GLU A 40 7.42 9.54 15.37
N PHE A 41 6.52 8.62 15.01
CA PHE A 41 6.62 7.24 15.44
C PHE A 41 6.76 6.33 14.23
N GLU A 42 7.67 5.36 14.34
CA GLU A 42 7.83 4.30 13.35
C GLU A 42 6.80 3.20 13.62
N ILE A 43 6.12 2.75 12.57
CA ILE A 43 5.22 1.60 12.67
C ILE A 43 6.01 0.36 12.25
N PRO A 44 6.15 -0.66 13.13
CA PRO A 44 6.90 -1.86 12.77
C PRO A 44 6.19 -2.61 11.64
N ALA A 45 6.99 -3.20 10.75
CA ALA A 45 6.47 -4.07 9.70
C ALA A 45 5.78 -5.31 10.30
N ARG A 46 4.70 -5.76 9.66
CA ARG A 46 3.92 -6.92 10.09
C ARG A 46 3.75 -7.91 8.93
N PRO A 47 3.68 -9.23 9.20
CA PRO A 47 3.46 -10.21 8.16
C PRO A 47 2.04 -10.09 7.59
N VAL A 48 1.92 -10.14 6.27
CA VAL A 48 0.66 -10.18 5.52
C VAL A 48 0.81 -11.25 4.43
N THR A 49 -0.28 -11.93 4.07
CA THR A 49 -0.27 -12.88 2.95
C THR A 49 -1.21 -12.40 1.86
N VAL A 50 -0.69 -11.89 0.76
CA VAL A 50 -1.51 -11.59 -0.42
C VAL A 50 -1.81 -12.91 -1.14
N SER A 51 -3.05 -13.39 -0.99
CA SER A 51 -3.51 -14.66 -1.57
C SER A 51 -3.81 -14.56 -3.07
N SER A 52 -4.18 -13.37 -3.55
CA SER A 52 -4.36 -13.10 -4.98
C SER A 52 -4.09 -11.64 -5.32
N PHE A 53 -3.42 -11.41 -6.43
CA PHE A 53 -3.24 -10.11 -7.06
C PHE A 53 -3.52 -10.27 -8.56
N HIS A 54 -4.61 -9.68 -9.04
CA HIS A 54 -5.00 -9.74 -10.46
C HIS A 54 -5.04 -8.35 -11.08
N VAL A 55 -4.50 -8.25 -12.30
CA VAL A 55 -4.54 -7.03 -13.13
C VAL A 55 -5.52 -7.27 -14.27
N TYR A 56 -6.59 -6.48 -14.33
CA TYR A 56 -7.63 -6.58 -15.34
C TYR A 56 -7.37 -5.69 -16.55
N ASP A 57 -6.72 -4.55 -16.34
CA ASP A 57 -6.48 -3.56 -17.39
C ASP A 57 -5.25 -2.69 -17.08
N VAL A 58 -4.60 -2.22 -18.13
CA VAL A 58 -3.42 -1.34 -18.09
C VAL A 58 -3.61 -0.24 -19.13
N ARG A 59 -3.60 1.02 -18.69
CA ARG A 59 -3.85 2.17 -19.56
C ARG A 59 -2.82 3.27 -19.32
N GLU A 60 -2.37 3.91 -20.39
CA GLU A 60 -1.62 5.17 -20.27
C GLU A 60 -2.55 6.29 -19.80
N ALA A 61 -2.07 7.08 -18.84
CA ALA A 61 -2.80 8.21 -18.28
C ALA A 61 -1.82 9.33 -17.89
N VAL A 62 -2.37 10.45 -17.45
CA VAL A 62 -1.61 11.62 -16.99
C VAL A 62 -2.14 12.02 -15.62
N ALA A 63 -1.26 12.10 -14.62
CA ALA A 63 -1.60 12.58 -13.29
C ALA A 63 -1.96 14.08 -13.32
N GLU A 64 -2.58 14.60 -12.24
CA GLU A 64 -3.03 16.00 -12.16
C GLU A 64 -1.90 17.02 -12.37
N ASP A 65 -0.66 16.64 -12.07
CA ASP A 65 0.54 17.47 -12.25
C ASP A 65 1.18 17.36 -13.64
N GLY A 66 0.57 16.61 -14.57
CA GLY A 66 1.08 16.40 -15.92
C GLY A 66 2.04 15.22 -16.06
N THR A 67 2.33 14.47 -14.99
CA THR A 67 3.22 13.31 -15.05
C THR A 67 2.57 12.15 -15.83
N PRO A 68 3.21 11.59 -16.87
CA PRO A 68 2.71 10.40 -17.54
C PRO A 68 2.81 9.18 -16.62
N VAL A 69 1.73 8.42 -16.52
CA VAL A 69 1.61 7.26 -15.64
C VAL A 69 0.92 6.09 -16.36
N LEU A 70 1.02 4.90 -15.77
CA LEU A 70 0.18 3.76 -16.13
C LEU A 70 -0.87 3.58 -15.04
N ASP A 71 -2.15 3.66 -15.43
CA ASP A 71 -3.28 3.33 -14.58
C ASP A 71 -3.61 1.85 -14.69
N LEU A 72 -3.88 1.22 -13.54
CA LEU A 72 -4.05 -0.21 -13.41
C LEU A 72 -5.37 -0.53 -12.70
N VAL A 73 -6.23 -1.29 -13.36
CA VAL A 73 -7.44 -1.83 -12.73
C VAL A 73 -7.07 -3.18 -12.11
N VAL A 74 -7.11 -3.28 -10.78
CA VAL A 74 -6.63 -4.45 -10.06
C VAL A 74 -7.57 -4.92 -8.95
N SER A 75 -7.48 -6.20 -8.58
CA SER A 75 -8.04 -6.72 -7.33
C SER A 75 -6.95 -7.41 -6.51
N VAL A 76 -6.94 -7.14 -5.21
CA VAL A 76 -5.98 -7.71 -4.26
C VAL A 76 -6.75 -8.30 -3.07
N VAL A 77 -6.36 -9.51 -2.65
CA VAL A 77 -6.94 -10.21 -1.50
C VAL A 77 -5.83 -10.60 -0.53
N CYS A 78 -5.97 -10.24 0.75
CA CYS A 78 -4.99 -10.43 1.82
C CYS A 78 -5.57 -11.25 2.98
#